data_AF-A0A7W8FK76-F1
#
_entry.id   AF-A0A7W8FK76-F1
#
_cell.length_a   1.000
_cell.length_b   1.000
_cell.length_c   1.000
_cell.angle_alpha   90.00
_cell.angle_beta   90.00
_cell.angle_gamma   90.00
#
_symmetry.space_group_name_H-M   'P 1'
#
loop_
_entity.id
_entity.type
_entity.pdbx_description
1 polymer ?
#
loop_
_entity_poly.entity_id
_entity_poly.type
_entity_poly.pdbx_seq_one_letter_code
_entity_poly.pdbx_strand_id
1 'polypeptide(L)'
;MVAELIGNPADVAAAAVELKRIEMDHAVDVEAIPGARELLDSSPEGSWAVVTSGNRGIAKARMALAGLPPASVLITGDDVQNGKPFPDPYVLAAERVQALPRCCAVFDLSGVRFDGHELRIDASTILDG
;
A
#
# COMPACT_ATOMS: atom_id res chain seq x y z
N MET A 1 14.60 10.98 9.62
CA MET A 1 13.15 10.94 9.26
C MET A 1 12.66 12.38 9.21
N VAL A 2 11.73 12.77 8.33
CA VAL A 2 11.33 14.19 8.10
C VAL A 2 10.93 14.94 9.39
N ALA A 3 10.51 14.21 10.43
CA ALA A 3 10.24 14.73 11.77
C ALA A 3 11.44 15.44 12.45
N GLU A 4 12.69 15.15 12.07
CA GLU A 4 13.88 15.80 12.65
C GLU A 4 14.09 17.24 12.14
N LEU A 5 13.40 17.66 11.07
CA LEU A 5 13.48 19.03 10.55
C LEU A 5 12.42 19.98 11.15
N ILE A 6 11.45 19.46 11.90
CA ILE A 6 10.33 20.24 12.44
C ILE A 6 10.36 20.13 13.97
N GLY A 7 10.85 21.17 14.64
CA GLY A 7 11.15 21.16 16.08
C GLY A 7 9.94 21.12 17.02
N ASN A 8 8.70 21.05 16.51
CA ASN A 8 7.47 21.10 17.29
C ASN A 8 6.45 20.04 16.79
N PRO A 9 5.92 19.18 17.68
CA PRO A 9 4.92 18.16 17.32
C PRO A 9 3.65 18.70 16.66
N ALA A 10 3.20 19.91 17.02
CA ALA A 10 2.04 20.55 16.39
C ALA A 10 2.30 20.88 14.91
N ASP A 11 3.54 21.27 14.60
CA ASP A 11 3.96 21.60 13.24
C ASP A 11 4.13 20.33 12.39
N VAL A 12 4.50 19.20 13.00
CA VAL A 12 4.54 17.88 12.34
C VAL A 12 3.13 17.42 11.95
N ALA A 13 2.16 17.57 12.85
CA ALA A 13 0.77 17.21 12.58
C ALA A 13 0.16 18.07 11.47
N ALA A 14 0.41 19.40 11.51
CA ALA A 14 -0.03 20.31 10.47
C ALA A 14 0.64 20.01 9.11
N ALA A 15 1.95 19.74 9.10
CA ALA A 15 2.67 19.36 7.89
C ALA A 15 2.18 18.04 7.30
N ALA A 16 1.83 17.06 8.13
CA ALA A 16 1.26 15.79 7.67
C ALA A 16 -0.13 15.97 7.04
N VAL A 17 -0.96 16.86 7.58
CA VAL A 17 -2.27 17.20 7.00
C VAL A 17 -2.09 17.88 5.64
N GLU A 18 -1.19 18.85 5.55
CA GLU A 18 -0.94 19.57 4.30
C GLU A 18 -0.31 18.66 3.22
N LEU A 19 0.60 17.76 3.62
CA LEU A 19 1.13 16.74 2.71
C LEU A 19 0.02 15.83 2.18
N LYS A 20 -0.87 15.33 3.06
CA LYS A 20 -2.03 14.51 2.64
C LYS A 20 -2.92 15.28 1.64
N ARG A 21 -3.13 16.58 1.84
CA ARG A 21 -3.90 17.44 0.92
C ARG A 21 -3.21 17.56 -0.44
N ILE A 22 -1.91 17.85 -0.45
CA ILE A 22 -1.10 17.95 -1.68
C ILE A 22 -1.08 16.62 -2.44
N GLU A 23 -0.94 15.49 -1.75
CA GLU A 23 -0.96 14.17 -2.40
C GLU A 23 -2.32 13.82 -3.02
N MET A 24 -3.43 14.29 -2.43
CA MET A 24 -4.76 14.17 -3.03
C MET A 24 -4.89 15.03 -4.29
N ASP A 25 -4.41 16.27 -4.25
CA ASP A 25 -4.44 17.19 -5.39
C ASP A 25 -3.58 16.69 -6.58
N HIS A 26 -2.55 15.88 -6.31
CA HIS A 26 -1.64 15.32 -7.32
C HIS A 26 -1.91 13.83 -7.64
N ALA A 27 -3.11 13.31 -7.38
CA ALA A 27 -3.47 11.94 -7.78
C ALA A 27 -3.68 11.77 -9.30
N VAL A 28 -3.01 12.56 -10.13
CA VAL A 28 -3.15 12.59 -11.59
C VAL A 28 -2.23 11.56 -12.26
N ASP A 29 -2.71 10.96 -13.35
CA ASP A 29 -2.04 9.97 -14.21
C ASP A 29 -1.50 8.71 -13.50
N VAL A 30 -2.43 7.86 -13.02
CA VAL A 30 -2.11 6.50 -12.57
C VAL A 30 -2.63 5.49 -13.57
N GLU A 31 -1.71 4.74 -14.17
CA GLU A 31 -2.03 3.58 -15.00
C GLU A 31 -1.79 2.29 -14.22
N ALA A 32 -2.62 1.27 -14.49
CA ALA A 32 -2.40 -0.06 -13.96
C ALA A 32 -1.16 -0.70 -14.58
N ILE A 33 -0.41 -1.46 -13.78
CA ILE A 33 0.62 -2.36 -14.30
C ILE A 33 -0.06 -3.39 -15.23
N PRO A 34 0.52 -3.71 -16.40
CA PRO A 34 -0.02 -4.75 -17.28
C PRO A 34 -0.28 -6.06 -16.52
N GLY A 35 -1.48 -6.64 -16.68
CA GLY A 35 -1.89 -7.86 -15.99
C GLY A 35 -2.48 -7.66 -14.60
N ALA A 36 -2.38 -6.46 -14.00
CA ALA A 36 -2.88 -6.22 -12.64
C ALA A 36 -4.41 -6.34 -12.57
N ARG A 37 -5.13 -5.81 -13.56
CA ARG A 37 -6.59 -5.94 -13.62
C ARG A 37 -7.00 -7.40 -13.76
N GLU A 38 -6.40 -8.14 -14.69
CA GLU A 38 -6.70 -9.54 -14.94
C GLU A 38 -6.43 -10.40 -13.70
N LEU A 39 -5.34 -10.13 -12.98
CA LEU A 39 -5.03 -10.81 -11.72
C LEU A 39 -6.10 -10.54 -10.66
N LEU A 40 -6.49 -9.28 -10.46
CA LEU A 40 -7.48 -8.91 -9.46
C LEU A 40 -8.89 -9.39 -9.80
N ASP A 41 -9.30 -9.31 -11.06
CA ASP A 41 -10.62 -9.77 -11.54
C ASP A 41 -10.74 -11.31 -11.49
N SER A 42 -9.63 -12.05 -11.63
CA SER A 42 -9.60 -13.51 -11.50
C SER A 42 -9.44 -14.01 -10.06
N SER A 43 -9.12 -13.12 -9.13
CA SER A 43 -8.99 -13.46 -7.71
C SER A 43 -10.36 -13.57 -7.04
N PRO A 44 -10.58 -14.54 -6.12
CA PRO A 44 -11.81 -14.60 -5.34
C PRO A 44 -12.08 -13.30 -4.58
N GLU A 45 -13.36 -12.93 -4.47
CA GLU A 45 -13.75 -11.75 -3.71
C GLU A 45 -13.27 -11.87 -2.25
N GLY A 46 -12.61 -10.82 -1.75
CA GLY A 46 -12.09 -10.79 -0.39
C GLY A 46 -10.78 -11.57 -0.16
N SER A 47 -10.20 -12.20 -1.18
CA SER A 47 -8.93 -12.96 -1.03
C SER A 47 -7.67 -12.10 -1.15
N TRP A 48 -7.81 -10.78 -1.33
CA TRP A 48 -6.71 -9.86 -1.50
C TRP A 48 -6.97 -8.53 -0.80
N ALA A 49 -5.89 -7.82 -0.50
CA ALA A 49 -5.92 -6.55 0.19
C ALA A 49 -4.92 -5.57 -0.42
N VAL A 50 -5.20 -4.28 -0.26
CA VAL A 50 -4.21 -3.22 -0.50
C VAL A 50 -3.61 -2.80 0.84
N VAL A 51 -2.29 -2.73 0.91
CA VAL A 51 -1.56 -2.22 2.07
C VAL A 51 -0.70 -1.03 1.63
N THR A 52 -0.96 0.15 2.19
CA THR A 52 -0.29 1.40 1.77
C THR A 52 0.06 2.29 2.95
N SER A 53 1.15 3.06 2.83
CA SER A 53 1.43 4.16 3.76
C SER A 53 0.64 5.43 3.42
N GLY A 54 0.00 5.47 2.24
CA GLY A 54 -0.80 6.59 1.78
C GLY A 54 -2.20 6.64 2.41
N ASN A 55 -2.92 7.71 2.09
CA ASN A 55 -4.31 7.90 2.55
C ASN A 55 -5.30 6.98 1.83
N ARG A 56 -6.33 6.51 2.54
CA ARG A 56 -7.42 5.67 2.01
C ARG A 56 -8.12 6.27 0.79
N GLY A 57 -8.42 7.56 0.82
CA GLY A 57 -9.05 8.29 -0.29
C GLY A 57 -8.16 8.33 -1.53
N ILE A 58 -6.87 8.59 -1.36
CA ILE A 58 -5.88 8.56 -2.45
C ILE A 58 -5.78 7.17 -3.06
N ALA A 59 -5.64 6.14 -2.23
CA ALA A 59 -5.56 4.76 -2.71
C ALA A 59 -6.78 4.39 -3.57
N LYS A 60 -7.99 4.70 -3.09
CA LYS A 60 -9.22 4.47 -3.85
C LYS A 60 -9.28 5.26 -5.15
N ALA A 61 -8.92 6.55 -5.12
CA ALA A 61 -8.91 7.40 -6.30
C ALA A 61 -7.93 6.87 -7.36
N ARG A 62 -6.72 6.49 -6.95
CA ARG A 62 -5.70 5.92 -7.84
C ARG A 62 -6.12 4.58 -8.44
N MET A 63 -6.74 3.70 -7.65
CA MET A 63 -7.29 2.45 -8.18
C MET A 63 -8.38 2.71 -9.22
N ALA A 64 -9.28 3.66 -8.96
CA ALA A 64 -10.33 4.03 -9.90
C ALA A 64 -9.77 4.64 -11.20
N LEU A 65 -8.79 5.54 -11.11
CA LEU A 65 -8.10 6.13 -12.26
C LEU A 65 -7.36 5.07 -13.08
N ALA A 66 -6.73 4.11 -12.41
CA ALA A 66 -6.06 2.96 -13.04
C ALA A 66 -7.05 1.92 -13.60
N GLY A 67 -8.36 2.10 -13.42
CA GLY A 67 -9.39 1.16 -13.87
C GLY A 67 -9.37 -0.18 -13.13
N LEU A 68 -8.80 -0.25 -11.93
CA LEU A 68 -8.73 -1.47 -11.11
C LEU A 68 -10.01 -1.66 -10.29
N PRO A 69 -10.44 -2.92 -10.00
CA PRO A 69 -11.55 -3.17 -9.12
C PRO A 69 -11.26 -2.61 -7.71
N PRO A 70 -12.27 -2.11 -6.98
CA PRO A 70 -12.07 -1.60 -5.63
C PRO A 70 -11.65 -2.71 -4.66
N ALA A 71 -10.69 -2.41 -3.78
CA ALA A 71 -10.28 -3.33 -2.73
C ALA A 71 -11.35 -3.37 -1.63
N SER A 72 -11.84 -4.58 -1.31
CA SER A 72 -12.71 -4.80 -0.14
C SER A 72 -11.94 -4.63 1.18
N VAL A 73 -10.66 -5.02 1.17
CA VAL A 73 -9.72 -4.83 2.29
C VAL A 73 -8.64 -3.83 1.89
N LEU A 74 -8.60 -2.69 2.58
CA LEU A 74 -7.60 -1.64 2.38
C LEU A 74 -7.05 -1.23 3.75
N ILE A 75 -5.75 -1.44 3.93
CA ILE A 75 -4.98 -1.15 5.14
C ILE A 75 -4.09 0.05 4.88
N THR A 76 -4.16 1.02 5.78
CA THR A 76 -3.38 2.25 5.79
C THR A 76 -2.55 2.33 7.07
N GLY A 77 -1.60 3.27 7.14
CA GLY A 77 -0.84 3.54 8.36
C GLY A 77 -1.72 3.92 9.56
N ASP A 78 -2.92 4.46 9.32
CA ASP A 78 -3.87 4.84 10.37
C ASP A 78 -4.58 3.62 10.99
N ASP A 79 -4.48 2.42 10.38
CA ASP A 79 -5.13 1.19 10.86
C ASP A 79 -4.26 0.36 11.81
N VAL A 80 -3.01 0.74 12.04
CA VAL A 80 -2.02 0.00 12.83
C VAL A 80 -1.19 0.92 13.71
N GLN A 81 -0.63 0.36 14.79
CA GLN A 81 0.29 1.10 15.65
C GLN A 81 1.64 1.35 14.96
N ASN A 82 2.20 0.34 14.28
CA ASN A 82 3.44 0.48 13.53
C ASN A 82 3.17 0.25 12.02
N GLY A 83 3.25 1.30 11.22
CA GLY A 83 3.09 1.22 9.76
C GLY A 83 4.28 0.53 9.05
N LYS A 84 4.26 0.45 7.71
CA LYS A 84 5.43 -0.06 6.96
C LYS A 84 6.71 0.69 7.36
N PRO A 85 7.88 0.02 7.51
CA PRO A 85 8.18 -1.36 7.11
C PRO A 85 7.89 -2.43 8.18
N PHE A 86 7.22 -2.09 9.29
CA PHE A 86 6.83 -3.08 10.29
C PHE A 86 5.81 -4.10 9.70
N PRO A 87 5.73 -5.32 10.24
CA PRO A 87 4.86 -6.37 9.70
C PRO A 87 3.37 -6.17 10.01
N ASP A 88 3.02 -5.39 11.03
CA ASP A 88 1.66 -5.17 11.54
C ASP A 88 0.60 -4.95 10.45
N PRO A 89 0.79 -4.06 9.44
CA PRO A 89 -0.22 -3.84 8.41
C PRO A 89 -0.44 -5.05 7.49
N TYR A 90 0.56 -5.91 7.30
CA TYR A 90 0.44 -7.13 6.50
C TYR A 90 -0.22 -8.26 7.29
N VAL A 91 0.09 -8.38 8.59
CA VAL A 91 -0.59 -9.32 9.50
C VAL A 91 -2.08 -8.99 9.55
N LEU A 92 -2.39 -7.71 9.76
CA LEU A 92 -3.77 -7.23 9.79
C LEU A 92 -4.48 -7.42 8.44
N ALA A 93 -3.77 -7.28 7.31
CA ALA A 93 -4.33 -7.59 6.00
C ALA A 93 -4.70 -9.07 5.87
N ALA A 94 -3.78 -9.97 6.25
CA ALA A 94 -4.00 -11.42 6.23
C ALA A 94 -5.21 -11.83 7.08
N GLU A 95 -5.33 -11.29 8.30
CA GLU A 95 -6.49 -11.50 9.16
C GLU A 95 -7.80 -11.07 8.48
N ARG A 96 -7.82 -9.89 7.84
CA ARG A 96 -9.02 -9.35 7.19
C ARG A 96 -9.43 -10.09 5.91
N VAL A 97 -8.48 -10.68 5.20
CA VAL A 97 -8.77 -11.59 4.07
C VAL A 97 -8.97 -13.05 4.51
N GLN A 98 -9.00 -13.30 5.82
CA GLN A 98 -9.19 -14.62 6.44
C GLN A 98 -8.15 -15.66 6.01
N ALA A 99 -6.93 -15.21 5.71
CA ALA A 99 -5.81 -16.06 5.36
C ALA A 99 -4.81 -16.14 6.51
N LEU A 100 -4.17 -17.30 6.62
CA LEU A 100 -2.97 -17.40 7.44
C LEU A 100 -1.89 -16.58 6.76
N PRO A 101 -1.13 -15.76 7.52
CA PRO A 101 -0.10 -14.96 6.91
C PRO A 101 0.82 -15.79 6.00
N ARG A 102 1.37 -16.93 6.45
CA ARG A 102 2.22 -17.85 5.64
C ARG A 102 1.64 -18.35 4.31
N CYS A 103 0.36 -18.13 4.06
CA CYS A 103 -0.34 -18.47 2.82
C CYS A 103 -0.57 -17.24 1.93
N CYS A 104 -0.03 -16.07 2.30
CA CYS A 104 -0.13 -14.82 1.57
C CYS A 104 1.17 -14.53 0.82
N ALA A 105 1.05 -13.91 -0.35
CA ALA A 105 2.16 -13.30 -1.07
C ALA A 105 1.96 -11.78 -1.05
N VAL A 106 3.05 -11.02 -0.93
CA VAL A 106 3.04 -9.56 -1.01
C VAL A 106 3.74 -9.13 -2.29
N PHE A 107 3.10 -8.23 -3.03
CA PHE A 107 3.67 -7.56 -4.19
C PHE A 107 3.95 -6.10 -3.79
N ASP A 108 5.22 -5.70 -3.76
CA ASP A 108 5.62 -4.31 -3.51
C ASP A 108 6.62 -3.84 -4.57
N LEU A 109 6.53 -2.57 -4.94
CA LEU A 109 7.42 -1.91 -5.91
C LEU A 109 8.57 -1.18 -5.22
N SER A 110 8.61 -1.17 -3.87
CA SER A 110 9.66 -0.54 -3.07
C SER A 110 11.07 -1.15 -3.24
N GLY A 111 11.23 -2.12 -4.15
CA GLY A 111 12.50 -2.77 -4.51
C GLY A 111 12.84 -2.78 -6.02
N VAL A 112 12.14 -2.02 -6.88
CA VAL A 112 12.47 -1.97 -8.32
C VAL A 112 13.75 -1.13 -8.54
N ARG A 113 14.89 -1.79 -8.80
CA ARG A 113 16.04 -1.16 -9.49
C ARG A 113 15.86 -1.35 -10.99
N PHE A 114 15.71 -0.25 -11.73
CA PHE A 114 15.65 -0.27 -13.18
C PHE A 114 17.07 -0.28 -13.75
N ASP A 115 17.61 -1.46 -14.04
CA ASP A 115 18.85 -1.63 -14.84
C ASP A 115 18.56 -2.36 -16.17
N GLY A 116 17.35 -2.13 -16.70
CA GLY A 116 16.97 -2.53 -18.07
C GLY A 116 16.55 -3.99 -18.28
N HIS A 117 16.57 -4.89 -17.28
CA HIS A 117 16.40 -6.32 -17.57
C HIS A 117 15.54 -7.20 -16.65
N GLU A 118 14.98 -6.77 -15.51
CA GLU A 118 14.18 -7.70 -14.69
C GLU A 118 13.20 -7.04 -13.70
N LEU A 119 11.94 -7.48 -13.67
CA LEU A 119 10.99 -7.19 -12.60
C LEU A 119 11.20 -8.22 -11.48
N ARG A 120 11.96 -7.87 -10.43
CA ARG A 120 12.06 -8.70 -9.23
C ARG A 120 10.81 -8.54 -8.36
N ILE A 121 9.96 -9.57 -8.34
CA ILE A 121 8.95 -9.77 -7.30
C ILE A 121 9.70 -10.33 -6.10
N ASP A 122 9.96 -9.50 -5.09
CA ASP A 122 10.60 -9.98 -3.86
C ASP A 122 9.55 -10.69 -3.00
N ALA A 123 9.41 -12.00 -3.23
CA ALA A 123 8.58 -12.90 -2.42
C ALA A 123 9.27 -13.31 -1.11
N SER A 124 10.37 -12.66 -0.72
CA SER A 124 11.14 -13.08 0.46
C SER A 124 10.86 -12.19 1.68
N THR A 125 10.49 -12.87 2.78
CA THR A 125 10.37 -12.33 4.14
C THR A 125 9.09 -11.56 4.49
N ILE A 126 7.94 -12.19 4.30
CA ILE A 126 6.99 -12.29 5.40
C ILE A 126 6.65 -13.79 5.35
N LEU A 127 7.22 -14.68 6.17
CA LEU A 127 6.52 -15.30 7.32
C LEU A 127 7.31 -16.48 7.92
N ASP A 128 8.59 -16.26 8.19
CA ASP A 128 9.34 -17.15 9.06
C ASP A 128 9.27 -16.60 10.49
N GLY A 129 8.28 -17.11 11.23
CA GLY A 129 8.01 -16.85 12.64
C GLY A 129 6.82 -17.67 13.12
#